data_AF-A0A962K615-F1
#
_entry.id   AF-A0A962K615-F1
#
_cell.length_a   1.000
_cell.length_b   1.000
_cell.length_c   1.000
_cell.angle_alpha   90.00
_cell.angle_beta   90.00
_cell.angle_gamma   90.00
#
_symmetry.space_group_name_H-M   'P 1'
#
loop_
_entity.id
_entity.type
_entity.pdbx_description
1 polymer ?
#
loop_
_entity_poly.entity_id
_entity_poly.type
_entity_poly.pdbx_seq_one_letter_code
_entity_poly.pdbx_strand_id
1 'polypeptide(L)'
;MKYPPGTAIPVSFQLTRTAMNRGFLYLLLWLLSSFQVTHAQLNPSQQVQDFFALSEWKLPDYFPPGPTTRVLDDYHYRYYANTDTYLAVGYDRVWLLGGEFGTDIIDVGDFPAILALLGEFPDPAGNLWTLTVSGTIYSEDSEYVEAQDNPTEYRLTFRNFDRYVWTNVPTPDLNDAEKIISDYGFSLAGEVAGVDLKFSAVAYDTATRKSLVVTFSTPHEKGTLTYYLLFDFAR
;
A
#
# COMPACT_ATOMS: atom_id res chain seq x y z
N MET A 1 -18.11 13.93 -45.92
CA MET A 1 -18.66 13.05 -44.88
C MET A 1 -18.27 13.63 -43.53
N LYS A 2 -19.25 14.11 -42.74
CA LYS A 2 -19.05 14.63 -41.38
C LYS A 2 -19.00 13.45 -40.40
N TYR A 3 -18.00 13.38 -39.54
CA TYR A 3 -17.99 12.45 -38.40
C TYR A 3 -19.07 12.86 -37.37
N PRO A 4 -19.74 11.91 -36.70
CA PRO A 4 -20.72 12.23 -35.67
C PRO A 4 -20.03 12.78 -34.39
N PRO A 5 -20.69 13.69 -33.65
CA PRO A 5 -20.11 14.33 -32.48
C PRO A 5 -19.97 13.36 -31.30
N GLY A 6 -18.72 13.21 -30.85
CA GLY A 6 -18.27 13.05 -29.47
C GLY A 6 -19.00 12.04 -28.59
N THR A 7 -18.73 10.75 -28.76
CA THR A 7 -19.01 9.76 -27.71
C THR A 7 -18.07 10.03 -26.53
N ALA A 8 -18.62 10.40 -25.38
CA ALA A 8 -17.86 10.43 -24.13
C ALA A 8 -17.29 9.02 -23.88
N ILE A 9 -15.97 8.90 -23.82
CA ILE A 9 -15.32 7.63 -23.48
C ILE A 9 -15.34 7.53 -21.95
N PRO A 10 -16.09 6.59 -21.35
CA PRO A 10 -16.00 6.36 -19.91
C PRO A 10 -14.63 5.74 -19.63
N VAL A 11 -13.72 6.53 -19.06
CA VAL A 11 -12.50 5.98 -18.48
C VAL A 11 -12.87 5.44 -17.11
N SER A 12 -13.01 4.11 -17.00
CA SER A 12 -13.21 3.44 -15.72
C SER A 12 -11.84 3.13 -15.12
N PHE A 13 -11.51 3.80 -14.02
CA PHE A 13 -10.35 3.45 -13.21
C PHE A 13 -10.78 2.40 -12.19
N GLN A 14 -10.10 1.26 -12.17
CA GLN A 14 -10.23 0.29 -11.09
C GLN A 14 -9.00 0.46 -10.21
N LEU A 15 -9.18 1.05 -9.03
CA LEU A 15 -8.21 0.86 -7.94
C LEU A 15 -8.56 -0.47 -7.31
N THR A 16 -8.05 -1.54 -7.90
CA THR A 16 -8.00 -2.79 -7.19
C THR A 16 -7.01 -2.60 -6.04
N ARG A 17 -7.53 -2.57 -4.81
CA ARG A 17 -6.80 -3.22 -3.73
C ARG A 17 -6.59 -4.63 -4.25
N THR A 18 -5.42 -4.91 -4.83
CA THR A 18 -4.85 -6.23 -4.61
C THR A 18 -4.93 -6.32 -3.10
N ALA A 19 -5.78 -7.20 -2.57
CA ALA A 19 -5.72 -7.52 -1.16
C ALA A 19 -4.22 -7.68 -0.81
N MET A 20 -3.86 -7.73 0.46
CA MET A 20 -2.62 -8.46 0.78
C MET A 20 -2.78 -9.96 0.42
N ASN A 21 -3.39 -10.29 -0.73
CA ASN A 21 -3.25 -11.50 -1.49
C ASN A 21 -1.76 -11.68 -1.71
N ARG A 22 -1.26 -12.79 -1.16
CA ARG A 22 -0.03 -13.55 -1.46
C ARG A 22 1.03 -12.86 -2.34
N GLY A 23 0.64 -12.32 -3.50
CA GLY A 23 1.48 -11.49 -4.39
C GLY A 23 2.17 -10.26 -3.76
N PHE A 24 1.56 -9.52 -2.82
CA PHE A 24 2.27 -8.39 -2.17
C PHE A 24 3.41 -8.87 -1.25
N LEU A 25 3.19 -9.98 -0.52
CA LEU A 25 4.23 -10.64 0.26
C LEU A 25 5.37 -11.13 -0.66
N TYR A 26 5.03 -11.73 -1.81
CA TYR A 26 6.02 -12.21 -2.78
C TYR A 26 6.79 -11.09 -3.51
N LEU A 27 6.15 -9.97 -3.84
CA LEU A 27 6.81 -8.82 -4.48
C LEU A 27 7.81 -8.16 -3.51
N LEU A 28 7.45 -8.08 -2.23
CA LEU A 28 8.30 -7.51 -1.19
C LEU A 28 9.49 -8.45 -0.85
N LEU A 29 9.25 -9.77 -0.84
CA LEU A 29 10.28 -10.80 -0.73
C LEU A 29 11.30 -10.76 -1.88
N TRP A 30 10.90 -10.36 -3.08
CA TRP A 30 11.79 -10.24 -4.24
C TRP A 30 12.72 -8.99 -4.15
N LEU A 31 12.20 -7.87 -3.65
CA LEU A 31 12.94 -6.59 -3.51
C LEU A 31 14.04 -6.62 -2.43
N LEU A 32 13.94 -7.48 -1.42
CA LEU A 32 14.87 -7.53 -0.29
C LEU A 32 16.14 -8.37 -0.55
N SER A 33 16.30 -8.94 -1.75
CA SER A 33 17.39 -9.86 -2.09
C SER A 33 18.81 -9.24 -2.11
N SER A 34 18.96 -7.94 -1.85
CA SER A 34 20.24 -7.23 -1.90
C SER A 34 20.69 -6.56 -0.58
N PHE A 35 19.98 -6.76 0.54
CA PHE A 35 20.41 -6.19 1.82
C PHE A 35 21.28 -7.18 2.62
N GLN A 36 22.54 -6.83 2.84
CA GLN A 36 23.39 -7.49 3.82
C GLN A 36 23.27 -6.73 5.14
N VAL A 37 22.60 -7.32 6.12
CA VAL A 37 22.51 -6.71 7.46
C VAL A 37 23.51 -7.41 8.38
N THR A 38 24.50 -6.67 8.85
CA THR A 38 25.46 -7.15 9.85
C THR A 38 24.82 -7.05 11.24
N HIS A 39 24.27 -8.15 11.74
CA HIS A 39 23.68 -8.19 13.09
C HIS A 39 24.73 -8.49 14.15
N ALA A 40 24.68 -7.77 15.27
CA ALA A 40 25.37 -8.17 16.49
C ALA A 40 24.83 -9.55 16.93
N GLN A 41 25.74 -10.46 17.28
CA GLN A 41 25.44 -11.87 17.52
C GLN A 41 24.71 -12.03 18.87
N LEU A 42 23.38 -11.85 18.86
CA LEU A 42 22.51 -12.20 19.98
C LEU A 42 22.42 -13.72 20.14
N ASN A 43 21.98 -14.20 21.31
CA ASN A 43 21.64 -15.61 21.50
C ASN A 43 20.52 -15.99 20.50
N PRO A 44 20.73 -16.94 19.57
CA PRO A 44 19.75 -17.29 18.55
C PRO A 44 18.35 -17.58 19.11
N SER A 45 18.29 -18.20 20.30
CA SER A 45 17.03 -18.50 20.98
C SER A 45 16.26 -17.23 21.39
N GLN A 46 16.97 -16.18 21.84
CA GLN A 46 16.32 -14.92 22.25
C GLN A 46 15.77 -14.16 21.04
N GLN A 47 16.52 -14.08 19.93
CA GLN A 47 16.05 -13.42 18.70
C GLN A 47 14.77 -14.08 18.17
N VAL A 48 14.69 -15.41 18.25
CA VAL A 48 13.49 -16.14 17.83
C VAL A 48 12.30 -15.85 18.75
N GLN A 49 12.50 -15.74 20.06
CA GLN A 49 11.42 -15.31 20.97
C GLN A 49 10.97 -13.88 20.68
N ASP A 50 11.90 -12.98 20.41
CA ASP A 50 11.60 -11.58 20.07
C ASP A 50 10.82 -11.51 18.74
N PHE A 51 11.20 -12.31 17.75
CA PHE A 51 10.46 -12.44 16.50
C PHE A 51 9.02 -12.90 16.70
N PHE A 52 8.80 -13.93 17.53
CA PHE A 52 7.44 -14.39 17.81
C PHE A 52 6.60 -13.33 18.54
N ALA A 53 7.18 -12.66 19.54
CA ALA A 53 6.51 -11.58 20.25
C ALA A 53 6.17 -10.41 19.30
N LEU A 54 7.10 -10.06 18.40
CA LEU A 54 6.87 -9.03 17.39
C LEU A 54 5.76 -9.46 16.41
N SER A 55 5.70 -10.73 16.03
CA SER A 55 4.68 -11.26 15.11
C SER A 55 3.29 -11.18 15.74
N GLU A 56 3.17 -11.61 16.99
CA GLU A 56 1.93 -11.50 17.77
C GLU A 56 1.47 -10.06 17.93
N TRP A 57 2.42 -9.18 18.19
CA TRP A 57 2.10 -7.77 18.37
C TRP A 57 1.69 -7.12 17.06
N LYS A 58 2.44 -7.31 15.96
CA LYS A 58 2.20 -6.63 14.67
C LYS A 58 1.06 -7.20 13.86
N LEU A 59 0.80 -8.50 13.99
CA LEU A 59 -0.12 -9.25 13.14
C LEU A 59 -1.10 -10.09 13.99
N PRO A 60 -1.86 -9.48 14.91
CA PRO A 60 -2.70 -10.21 15.87
C PRO A 60 -3.85 -11.00 15.19
N ASP A 61 -4.27 -10.58 13.99
CA ASP A 61 -5.28 -11.30 13.21
C ASP A 61 -4.80 -12.69 12.76
N TYR A 62 -3.48 -12.88 12.61
CA TYR A 62 -2.86 -14.15 12.21
C TYR A 62 -2.22 -14.89 13.40
N PHE A 63 -1.61 -14.14 14.30
CA PHE A 63 -0.86 -14.62 15.46
C PHE A 63 -1.46 -14.07 16.76
N PRO A 64 -2.64 -14.56 17.18
CA PRO A 64 -3.30 -14.06 18.39
C PRO A 64 -2.53 -14.44 19.67
N PRO A 65 -2.80 -13.78 20.81
CA PRO A 65 -2.18 -14.13 22.07
C PRO A 65 -2.57 -15.54 22.55
N GLY A 66 -1.72 -16.12 23.41
CA GLY A 66 -1.89 -17.47 23.95
C GLY A 66 -1.31 -18.61 23.09
N PRO A 67 -0.16 -18.44 22.41
CA PRO A 67 0.45 -19.53 21.65
C PRO A 67 0.96 -20.64 22.58
N THR A 68 1.06 -21.86 22.04
CA THR A 68 1.89 -22.91 22.64
C THR A 68 3.25 -22.92 21.95
N THR A 69 4.32 -22.60 22.67
CA THR A 69 5.70 -22.66 22.15
C THR A 69 6.28 -24.05 22.35
N ARG A 70 6.95 -24.58 21.33
CA ARG A 70 7.68 -25.84 21.37
C ARG A 70 9.01 -25.71 20.64
N VAL A 71 9.93 -26.61 20.98
CA VAL A 71 11.22 -26.76 20.31
C VAL A 71 11.35 -28.22 19.90
N LEU A 72 11.72 -28.46 18.64
CA LEU A 72 12.03 -29.77 18.09
C LEU A 72 13.30 -29.65 17.26
N ASP A 73 14.38 -30.28 17.71
CA ASP A 73 15.71 -30.10 17.13
C ASP A 73 16.08 -28.61 17.02
N ASP A 74 16.45 -28.13 15.83
CA ASP A 74 16.79 -26.73 15.56
C ASP A 74 15.56 -25.86 15.23
N TYR A 75 14.35 -26.39 15.34
CA TYR A 75 13.11 -25.66 15.10
C TYR A 75 12.50 -25.16 16.39
N HIS A 76 12.27 -23.86 16.43
CA HIS A 76 11.37 -23.23 17.38
C HIS A 76 10.05 -22.96 16.66
N TYR A 77 8.93 -23.34 17.26
CA TYR A 77 7.63 -23.07 16.67
C TYR A 77 6.57 -22.72 17.69
N ARG A 78 5.61 -21.92 17.26
CA ARG A 78 4.42 -21.55 18.02
C ARG A 78 3.17 -22.02 17.29
N TYR A 79 2.27 -22.61 18.06
CA TYR A 79 0.93 -22.96 17.60
C TYR A 79 -0.10 -21.99 18.20
N TYR A 80 -0.91 -21.40 17.32
CA TYR A 80 -1.95 -20.44 17.62
C TYR A 80 -3.32 -21.10 17.45
N ALA A 81 -3.88 -21.63 18.55
CA ALA A 81 -5.11 -22.43 18.50
C ALA A 81 -6.33 -21.67 17.95
N ASN A 82 -6.40 -20.35 18.14
CA ASN A 82 -7.53 -19.54 17.69
C ASN A 82 -7.58 -19.41 16.15
N THR A 83 -6.42 -19.38 15.49
CA THR A 83 -6.30 -19.26 14.02
C THR A 83 -5.92 -20.59 13.37
N ASP A 84 -5.67 -21.63 14.16
CA ASP A 84 -5.10 -22.91 13.72
C ASP A 84 -3.80 -22.75 12.92
N THR A 85 -2.98 -21.76 13.30
CA THR A 85 -1.75 -21.39 12.60
C THR A 85 -0.51 -21.86 13.35
N TYR A 86 0.49 -22.33 12.63
CA TYR A 86 1.84 -22.58 13.11
C TYR A 86 2.79 -21.55 12.49
N LEU A 87 3.64 -20.95 13.33
CA LEU A 87 4.77 -20.12 12.92
C LEU A 87 6.05 -20.77 13.43
N ALA A 88 6.98 -21.08 12.54
CA ALA A 88 8.23 -21.75 12.88
C ALA A 88 9.45 -20.98 12.38
N VAL A 89 10.55 -21.07 13.14
CA VAL A 89 11.88 -20.57 12.78
C VAL A 89 12.90 -21.67 13.04
N GLY A 90 13.83 -21.84 12.11
CA GLY A 90 14.87 -22.88 12.15
C GLY A 90 15.72 -22.81 10.88
N TYR A 91 16.96 -23.28 10.91
CA TYR A 91 17.90 -23.19 9.78
C TYR A 91 17.91 -21.83 9.05
N ASP A 92 17.81 -20.73 9.81
CA ASP A 92 17.69 -19.34 9.31
C ASP A 92 16.51 -19.06 8.37
N ARG A 93 15.42 -19.85 8.48
CA ARG A 93 14.20 -19.66 7.68
C ARG A 93 12.96 -19.58 8.55
N VAL A 94 11.92 -18.99 7.97
CA VAL A 94 10.58 -18.87 8.57
C VAL A 94 9.59 -19.71 7.79
N TRP A 95 8.78 -20.48 8.52
CA TRP A 95 7.71 -21.28 7.93
C TRP A 95 6.35 -21.00 8.55
N LEU A 96 5.32 -21.18 7.73
CA LEU A 96 3.91 -21.10 8.11
C LEU A 96 3.18 -22.39 7.75
N LEU A 97 2.18 -22.75 8.54
CA LEU A 97 1.28 -23.88 8.28
C LEU A 97 -0.07 -23.62 8.97
N GLY A 98 -1.17 -24.03 8.35
CA GLY A 98 -2.50 -23.99 8.95
C GLY A 98 -3.25 -22.68 8.75
N GLY A 99 -4.44 -22.57 9.33
CA GLY A 99 -5.31 -21.40 9.25
C GLY A 99 -5.58 -20.94 7.82
N GLU A 100 -5.43 -19.64 7.57
CA GLU A 100 -5.57 -19.05 6.24
C GLU A 100 -4.42 -19.38 5.27
N PHE A 101 -3.30 -19.90 5.78
CA PHE A 101 -2.15 -20.29 4.98
C PHE A 101 -2.33 -21.67 4.32
N GLY A 102 -3.31 -22.46 4.77
CA GLY A 102 -3.66 -23.76 4.21
C GLY A 102 -2.92 -24.93 4.89
N THR A 103 -3.08 -26.13 4.34
CA THR A 103 -2.58 -27.37 4.96
C THR A 103 -1.13 -27.71 4.62
N ASP A 104 -0.51 -26.96 3.72
CA ASP A 104 0.86 -27.18 3.27
C ASP A 104 1.83 -26.31 4.07
N ILE A 105 3.06 -26.79 4.27
CA ILE A 105 4.13 -26.00 4.87
C ILE A 105 4.60 -24.97 3.84
N ILE A 106 4.49 -23.70 4.19
CA ILE A 106 4.94 -22.58 3.37
C ILE A 106 6.27 -22.09 3.91
N ASP A 107 7.28 -22.10 3.05
CA ASP A 107 8.55 -21.43 3.28
C ASP A 107 8.40 -19.94 2.96
N VAL A 108 8.41 -19.11 4.01
CA VAL A 108 8.17 -17.66 3.90
C VAL A 108 9.43 -16.93 3.45
N GLY A 109 10.61 -17.41 3.86
CA GLY A 109 11.88 -16.80 3.50
C GLY A 109 12.94 -16.85 4.59
N ASP A 110 14.00 -16.07 4.38
CA ASP A 110 15.13 -15.88 5.30
C ASP A 110 14.70 -15.16 6.58
N PHE A 111 15.13 -15.67 7.74
CA PHE A 111 14.73 -15.14 9.04
C PHE A 111 15.12 -13.67 9.25
N PRO A 112 16.37 -13.24 9.03
CA PRO A 112 16.74 -11.82 9.04
C PRO A 112 15.87 -10.94 8.14
N ALA A 113 15.58 -11.38 6.91
CA ALA A 113 14.75 -10.61 5.97
C ALA A 113 13.31 -10.46 6.47
N ILE A 114 12.70 -11.54 6.98
CA ILE A 114 11.35 -11.51 7.52
C ILE A 114 11.27 -10.69 8.81
N LEU A 115 12.29 -10.76 9.68
CA LEU A 115 12.36 -9.96 10.89
C LEU A 115 12.44 -8.45 10.57
N ALA A 116 13.29 -8.07 9.60
CA ALA A 116 13.39 -6.69 9.14
C ALA A 116 12.06 -6.20 8.57
N LEU A 117 11.44 -7.00 7.70
CA LEU A 117 10.13 -6.73 7.15
C LEU A 117 9.08 -6.51 8.26
N LEU A 118 9.02 -7.40 9.25
CA LEU A 118 8.07 -7.29 10.35
C LEU A 118 8.27 -6.01 11.17
N GLY A 119 9.50 -5.49 11.24
CA GLY A 119 9.82 -4.19 11.83
C GLY A 119 9.19 -3.00 11.10
N GLU A 120 8.98 -3.11 9.79
CA GLU A 120 8.34 -2.08 8.95
C GLU A 120 6.81 -2.06 9.07
N PHE A 121 6.19 -3.11 9.62
CA PHE A 121 4.74 -3.11 9.83
C PHE A 121 4.34 -2.02 10.85
N PRO A 122 3.24 -1.29 10.63
CA PRO A 122 2.76 -0.32 11.62
C PRO A 122 2.44 -1.01 12.95
N ASP A 123 2.67 -0.31 14.06
CA ASP A 123 2.19 -0.75 15.37
C ASP A 123 0.64 -0.77 15.35
N PRO A 124 -0.01 -1.91 15.63
CA PRO A 124 -1.47 -1.98 15.64
C PRO A 124 -2.10 -1.35 16.88
N ALA A 125 -1.34 -1.17 17.97
CA ALA A 125 -1.72 -0.29 19.08
C ALA A 125 -1.33 1.18 18.82
N GLY A 126 -0.59 1.41 17.74
CA GLY A 126 -0.16 2.71 17.31
C GLY A 126 -1.33 3.59 16.91
N ASN A 127 -1.02 4.87 16.94
CA ASN A 127 -1.55 5.98 16.17
C ASN A 127 -1.91 5.66 14.68
N LEU A 128 -2.82 4.73 14.45
CA LEU A 128 -3.31 4.30 13.15
C LEU A 128 -4.14 5.41 12.52
N TRP A 129 -3.97 5.60 11.22
CA TRP A 129 -4.68 6.62 10.46
C TRP A 129 -5.69 5.97 9.50
N THR A 130 -6.70 6.74 9.16
CA THR A 130 -7.58 6.50 8.02
C THR A 130 -7.12 7.37 6.87
N LEU A 131 -6.62 6.76 5.79
CA LEU A 131 -6.32 7.46 4.54
C LEU A 131 -7.59 7.50 3.68
N THR A 132 -8.04 8.71 3.37
CA THR A 132 -9.00 8.98 2.32
C THR A 132 -8.27 9.55 1.10
N VAL A 133 -8.42 8.95 -0.07
CA VAL A 133 -7.97 9.55 -1.33
C VAL A 133 -9.16 10.02 -2.15
N SER A 134 -9.07 11.27 -2.59
CA SER A 134 -10.05 11.94 -3.43
C SER A 134 -9.33 12.78 -4.47
N GLY A 135 -10.01 13.23 -5.52
CA GLY A 135 -9.35 14.09 -6.49
C GLY A 135 -10.25 14.65 -7.57
N THR A 136 -9.65 15.45 -8.43
CA THR A 136 -10.26 16.05 -9.62
C THR A 136 -9.29 15.96 -10.80
N ILE A 137 -9.82 15.93 -12.01
CA ILE A 137 -9.04 15.92 -13.25
C ILE A 137 -9.41 17.20 -14.03
N TYR A 138 -8.39 17.89 -14.52
CA TYR A 138 -8.51 19.03 -15.43
C TYR A 138 -7.89 18.68 -16.77
N SER A 139 -8.45 19.20 -17.85
CA SER A 139 -7.85 19.16 -19.18
C SER A 139 -7.51 20.59 -19.57
N GLU A 140 -6.32 20.80 -20.13
CA GLU A 140 -5.92 22.09 -20.69
C GLU A 140 -6.62 22.41 -22.02
N ASP A 141 -7.39 21.46 -22.56
CA ASP A 141 -8.05 21.61 -23.85
C ASP A 141 -9.31 22.47 -23.73
N SER A 142 -9.08 23.76 -23.93
CA SER A 142 -10.13 24.76 -24.18
C SER A 142 -10.71 24.71 -25.61
N GLU A 143 -10.17 23.86 -26.50
CA GLU A 143 -10.51 23.85 -27.93
C GLU A 143 -11.62 22.84 -28.30
N TYR A 144 -12.64 22.72 -27.44
CA TYR A 144 -13.87 22.00 -27.77
C TYR A 144 -15.13 22.78 -27.38
N VAL A 145 -15.18 24.08 -27.68
CA VAL A 145 -16.45 24.82 -27.83
C VAL A 145 -16.30 25.86 -28.94
N GLU A 146 -16.66 25.50 -30.18
CA GLU A 146 -17.22 26.50 -31.10
C GLU A 146 -18.47 27.06 -30.41
N ALA A 147 -18.30 28.22 -29.78
CA ALA A 147 -19.41 28.99 -29.28
C ALA A 147 -20.20 29.51 -30.49
N GLN A 148 -21.38 28.97 -30.70
CA GLN A 148 -22.46 29.75 -31.30
C GLN A 148 -23.44 30.10 -30.16
N ASP A 149 -23.29 31.32 -29.66
CA ASP A 149 -24.26 32.14 -28.92
C ASP A 149 -24.46 32.02 -27.40
N ASN A 150 -23.61 31.35 -26.60
CA ASN A 150 -23.62 31.59 -25.15
C ASN A 150 -22.33 31.19 -24.40
N PRO A 151 -21.58 32.12 -23.78
CA PRO A 151 -20.40 31.81 -22.99
C PRO A 151 -20.82 31.50 -21.54
N THR A 152 -21.25 30.27 -21.29
CA THR A 152 -21.31 29.74 -19.92
C THR A 152 -20.23 28.69 -19.77
N GLU A 153 -19.19 29.07 -19.02
CA GLU A 153 -18.12 28.26 -18.44
C GLU A 153 -18.49 26.77 -18.30
N TYR A 154 -18.09 25.94 -19.26
CA TYR A 154 -18.31 24.49 -19.17
C TYR A 154 -17.16 23.88 -18.35
N ARG A 155 -17.37 23.74 -17.04
CA ARG A 155 -16.59 22.81 -16.22
C ARG A 155 -16.89 21.40 -16.72
N LEU A 156 -15.90 20.69 -17.25
CA LEU A 156 -15.95 19.25 -17.35
C LEU A 156 -15.99 18.69 -15.92
N THR A 157 -17.19 18.47 -15.39
CA THR A 157 -17.39 17.76 -14.13
C THR A 157 -17.15 16.28 -14.41
N PHE A 158 -15.89 15.86 -14.40
CA PHE A 158 -15.57 14.44 -14.35
C PHE A 158 -16.14 13.85 -13.06
N ARG A 159 -16.60 12.59 -13.13
CA ARG A 159 -17.03 11.82 -11.95
C ARG A 159 -15.97 12.01 -10.87
N ASN A 160 -16.41 12.47 -9.69
CA ASN A 160 -15.63 12.35 -8.47
C ASN A 160 -15.01 10.95 -8.48
N PHE A 161 -13.69 10.88 -8.31
CA PHE A 161 -13.07 9.60 -7.98
C PHE A 161 -13.88 8.99 -6.85
N ASP A 162 -14.33 7.74 -7.02
CA ASP A 162 -14.96 7.02 -5.93
C ASP A 162 -14.02 7.15 -4.73
N ARG A 163 -14.55 7.62 -3.60
CA ARG A 163 -13.74 7.92 -2.42
C ARG A 163 -13.10 6.63 -1.94
N TYR A 164 -11.78 6.52 -2.05
CA TYR A 164 -11.05 5.36 -1.51
C TYR A 164 -10.74 5.62 -0.04
N VAL A 165 -11.07 4.66 0.82
CA VAL A 165 -10.84 4.73 2.26
C VAL A 165 -10.06 3.50 2.69
N TRP A 166 -8.86 3.74 3.21
CA TRP A 166 -8.04 2.73 3.85
C TRP A 166 -7.95 3.04 5.34
N THR A 167 -8.25 2.07 6.18
CA THR A 167 -8.08 2.15 7.64
C THR A 167 -6.78 1.47 8.04
N ASN A 168 -6.29 1.81 9.24
CA ASN A 168 -5.11 1.19 9.84
C ASN A 168 -3.82 1.43 9.04
N VAL A 169 -3.68 2.61 8.44
CA VAL A 169 -2.47 2.97 7.72
C VAL A 169 -1.41 3.57 8.66
N PRO A 170 -0.10 3.35 8.41
CA PRO A 170 0.97 4.00 9.17
C PRO A 170 0.85 5.53 9.13
N THR A 171 1.48 6.21 10.10
CA THR A 171 1.60 7.67 10.02
C THR A 171 2.41 8.03 8.77
N PRO A 172 1.87 8.85 7.85
CA PRO A 172 2.62 9.22 6.65
C PRO A 172 3.79 10.15 7.00
N ASP A 173 4.93 9.94 6.36
CA ASP A 173 5.99 10.95 6.30
C ASP A 173 5.69 11.90 5.15
N LEU A 174 5.21 13.10 5.47
CA LEU A 174 4.85 14.11 4.46
C LEU A 174 6.06 14.69 3.72
N ASN A 175 7.29 14.39 4.18
CA ASN A 175 8.52 14.76 3.47
C ASN A 175 8.95 13.73 2.42
N ASP A 176 8.37 12.52 2.45
CA ASP A 176 8.69 11.43 1.53
C ASP A 176 7.44 11.00 0.75
N ALA A 177 7.05 11.90 -0.16
CA ALA A 177 5.84 11.72 -0.93
C ALA A 177 5.97 10.61 -1.99
N GLU A 178 7.18 10.30 -2.46
CA GLU A 178 7.45 9.14 -3.33
C GLU A 178 7.16 7.84 -2.59
N LYS A 179 7.63 7.72 -1.33
CA LYS A 179 7.30 6.57 -0.48
C LYS A 179 5.80 6.43 -0.29
N ILE A 180 5.08 7.52 0.03
CA ILE A 180 3.60 7.49 0.15
C ILE A 180 2.96 6.93 -1.13
N ILE A 181 3.35 7.43 -2.31
CA ILE A 181 2.78 6.93 -3.58
C ILE A 181 3.07 5.44 -3.78
N SER A 182 4.30 5.01 -3.48
CA SER A 182 4.73 3.61 -3.64
C SER A 182 4.04 2.67 -2.65
N ASP A 183 3.91 3.06 -1.38
CA ASP A 183 3.37 2.24 -0.29
C ASP A 183 1.92 1.84 -0.56
N TYR A 184 1.16 2.74 -1.19
CA TYR A 184 -0.26 2.52 -1.49
C TYR A 184 -0.52 2.08 -2.94
N GLY A 185 0.55 1.77 -3.69
CA GLY A 185 0.46 1.05 -4.96
C GLY A 185 -0.42 1.74 -6.00
N PHE A 186 -0.36 3.08 -6.10
CA PHE A 186 -1.10 3.81 -7.12
C PHE A 186 -0.50 3.54 -8.51
N SER A 187 -0.86 2.41 -9.12
CA SER A 187 -0.72 2.24 -10.56
C SER A 187 -1.95 2.90 -11.20
N LEU A 188 -1.75 3.98 -11.93
CA LEU A 188 -2.77 4.49 -12.84
C LEU A 188 -2.98 3.41 -13.90
N ALA A 189 -4.06 2.64 -13.78
CA ALA A 189 -4.39 1.63 -14.77
C ALA A 189 -4.77 2.34 -16.08
N GLY A 190 -4.04 2.00 -17.14
CA GLY A 190 -4.02 2.70 -18.43
C GLY A 190 -2.59 3.09 -18.74
N GLU A 191 -2.04 2.62 -19.87
CA GLU A 191 -0.65 2.83 -20.31
C GLU A 191 -0.34 4.30 -20.56
N VAL A 192 -0.22 5.07 -19.49
CA VAL A 192 0.22 6.44 -19.56
C VAL A 192 1.73 6.41 -19.34
N ALA A 193 2.48 6.03 -20.37
CA ALA A 193 3.92 6.14 -20.34
C ALA A 193 4.31 7.62 -20.27
N GLY A 194 5.18 7.98 -19.30
CA GLY A 194 5.71 9.34 -19.18
C GLY A 194 4.94 10.31 -18.28
N VAL A 195 4.24 9.82 -17.25
CA VAL A 195 3.66 10.70 -16.21
C VAL A 195 4.77 11.42 -15.45
N ASP A 196 4.77 12.75 -15.50
CA ASP A 196 5.60 13.60 -14.66
C ASP A 196 4.84 13.86 -13.35
N LEU A 197 5.18 13.11 -12.31
CA LEU A 197 4.58 13.25 -10.98
C LEU A 197 5.16 14.50 -10.31
N LYS A 198 4.31 15.50 -10.05
CA LYS A 198 4.70 16.77 -9.41
C LYS A 198 4.03 16.92 -8.06
N PHE A 199 4.81 16.74 -7.00
CA PHE A 199 4.36 17.04 -5.65
C PHE A 199 4.05 18.54 -5.52
N SER A 200 2.83 18.86 -5.14
CA SER A 200 2.34 20.25 -5.21
C SER A 200 2.33 20.94 -3.86
N ALA A 201 1.87 20.29 -2.78
CA ALA A 201 1.87 20.89 -1.44
C ALA A 201 1.46 19.90 -0.33
N VAL A 202 1.99 20.13 0.88
CA VAL A 202 1.37 19.68 2.14
C VAL A 202 0.21 20.62 2.46
N ALA A 203 -1.02 20.10 2.51
CA ALA A 203 -2.21 20.90 2.80
C ALA A 203 -2.46 21.02 4.31
N TYR A 204 -2.22 19.94 5.07
CA TYR A 204 -2.36 19.92 6.53
C TYR A 204 -1.26 19.06 7.15
N ASP A 205 -0.69 19.51 8.27
CA ASP A 205 0.26 18.73 9.08
C ASP A 205 0.03 18.97 10.57
N THR A 206 -0.86 18.18 11.15
CA THR A 206 -1.24 18.24 12.56
C THR A 206 -1.14 16.85 13.19
N ALA A 207 -1.24 16.79 14.53
CA ALA A 207 -1.19 15.52 15.26
C ALA A 207 -2.33 14.54 14.91
N THR A 208 -3.48 15.02 14.42
CA THR A 208 -4.69 14.22 14.14
C THR A 208 -5.12 14.25 12.68
N ARG A 209 -4.55 15.15 11.87
CA ARG A 209 -4.81 15.26 10.44
C ARG A 209 -3.55 15.59 9.67
N LYS A 210 -3.24 14.82 8.64
CA LYS A 210 -2.15 15.07 7.70
C LYS A 210 -2.72 14.96 6.31
N SER A 211 -2.44 15.91 5.43
CA SER A 211 -2.96 15.86 4.07
C SER A 211 -1.94 16.33 3.06
N LEU A 212 -1.84 15.59 1.96
CA LEU A 212 -0.92 15.82 0.85
C LEU A 212 -1.71 16.01 -0.44
N VAL A 213 -1.37 17.04 -1.21
CA VAL A 213 -1.87 17.24 -2.56
C VAL A 213 -0.80 16.80 -3.55
N VAL A 214 -1.12 15.75 -4.31
CA VAL A 214 -0.30 15.24 -5.39
C VAL A 214 -0.90 15.72 -6.70
N THR A 215 -0.10 16.38 -7.51
CA THR A 215 -0.49 16.79 -8.85
C THR A 215 0.31 15.99 -9.86
N PHE A 216 -0.29 15.55 -10.93
CA PHE A 216 0.49 15.01 -12.04
C PHE A 216 -0.18 15.32 -13.35
N SER A 217 0.63 15.41 -14.39
CA SER A 217 0.17 15.73 -15.72
C SER A 217 0.57 14.62 -16.66
N THR A 218 -0.29 14.36 -17.62
CA THR A 218 0.01 13.44 -18.70
C THR A 218 -0.39 13.99 -20.06
N PRO A 219 0.41 13.74 -21.10
CA PRO A 219 -0.03 13.91 -22.48
C PRO A 219 -1.28 13.07 -22.77
N HIS A 220 -2.22 13.69 -23.46
CA HIS A 220 -3.43 13.10 -24.02
C HIS A 220 -3.52 13.51 -25.49
N GLU A 221 -4.28 12.77 -26.31
CA GLU A 221 -4.37 13.01 -27.77
C GLU A 221 -4.73 14.46 -28.15
N LYS A 222 -5.40 15.18 -27.25
CA LYS A 222 -5.87 16.54 -27.48
C LYS A 222 -5.10 17.63 -26.71
N GLY A 223 -4.24 17.26 -25.76
CA GLY A 223 -3.46 18.19 -24.93
C GLY A 223 -3.02 17.56 -23.61
N THR A 224 -3.01 18.31 -22.51
CA THR A 224 -2.55 17.81 -21.21
C THR A 224 -3.72 17.52 -20.28
N LEU A 225 -3.72 16.36 -19.62
CA LEU A 225 -4.59 16.08 -18.49
C LEU A 225 -3.80 16.28 -17.20
N THR A 226 -4.30 17.12 -16.30
CA THR A 226 -3.73 17.39 -14.98
C THR A 226 -4.64 16.86 -13.89
N TYR A 227 -4.10 15.99 -13.05
CA TYR A 227 -4.80 15.32 -11.96
C TYR A 227 -4.39 15.96 -10.64
N TYR A 228 -5.37 16.20 -9.77
CA TYR A 228 -5.15 16.66 -8.41
C TYR A 228 -5.72 15.61 -7.47
N LEU A 229 -4.84 14.91 -6.74
CA LEU A 229 -5.22 13.93 -5.74
C LEU A 229 -4.94 14.50 -4.35
N LEU A 230 -5.96 14.50 -3.49
CA LEU A 230 -5.84 14.77 -2.07
C LEU A 230 -5.77 13.45 -1.32
N PHE A 231 -4.64 13.24 -0.66
CA PHE A 231 -4.40 12.17 0.30
C PHE A 231 -4.64 12.75 1.68
N ASP A 232 -5.75 12.37 2.31
CA ASP A 232 -6.16 12.89 3.61
C ASP A 232 -6.09 11.79 4.66
N PHE A 233 -5.10 11.88 5.53
CA PHE A 233 -4.91 10.99 6.66
C PHE A 233 -5.56 11.63 7.88
N ALA A 234 -6.51 10.93 8.49
CA ALA A 234 -7.15 11.37 9.74
C ALA A 234 -7.06 10.28 10.84
N ARG A 235 -6.99 10.71 12.10
CA ARG A 235 -7.19 9.87 13.28
C ARG A 235 -8.58 10.04 13.87
#